data_AF-A0AAU3BVR1-F1
#
_entry.id   AF-A0AAU3BVR1-F1
#
_cell.length_a   1.000
_cell.length_b   1.000
_cell.length_c   1.000
_cell.angle_alpha   90.00
_cell.angle_beta   90.00
_cell.angle_gamma   90.00
#
_symmetry.space_group_name_H-M   'P 1'
#
loop_
_entity.id
_entity.type
_entity.pdbx_description
1 polymer ?
#
loop_
_entity_poly.entity_id
_entity_poly.type
_entity_poly.pdbx_seq_one_letter_code
_entity_poly.pdbx_strand_id
1 'polypeptide(L)'
;MRHARTHELLLLPAPSDRNVRRWNAWTPARHKAAAADLVARGLVVEDRRARAGRTLFLPGPWAHAKKPLPPTETWKAPLIGARLSADGNEVSAFELLPGTLPELFTEAWRLVRGAQGPTA
;
A
#
# COMPACT_ATOMS: atom_id res chain seq x y z
N MET A 1 -5.56 22.26 7.85
CA MET A 1 -5.56 21.04 7.01
C MET A 1 -4.18 20.37 6.96
N ARG A 2 -3.71 19.71 8.04
CA ARG A 2 -2.36 19.11 8.13
C ARG A 2 -2.32 17.58 8.23
N HIS A 3 -3.41 16.88 7.94
CA HIS A 3 -3.47 15.41 8.09
C HIS A 3 -3.50 14.61 6.78
N ALA A 4 -3.52 15.25 5.60
CA ALA A 4 -3.71 14.53 4.33
C ALA A 4 -2.52 13.64 3.87
N ARG A 5 -1.36 13.65 4.52
CA ARG A 5 -0.08 13.30 3.87
C ARG A 5 0.48 11.88 4.11
N THR A 6 -0.26 10.99 4.79
CA THR A 6 0.20 9.60 5.06
C THR A 6 -0.63 8.52 4.36
N HIS A 7 -1.68 8.93 3.63
CA HIS A 7 -2.69 8.01 3.11
C HIS A 7 -2.24 7.28 1.83
N GLU A 8 -1.35 7.85 1.02
CA GLU A 8 -1.05 7.30 -0.31
C GLU A 8 -0.53 5.85 -0.28
N LEU A 9 0.20 5.46 0.76
CA LEU A 9 0.70 4.09 0.90
C LEU A 9 -0.40 3.09 1.31
N LEU A 10 -1.46 3.55 1.97
CA LEU A 10 -2.55 2.70 2.44
C LEU A 10 -3.43 2.16 1.30
N LEU A 11 -3.56 2.88 0.18
CA LEU A 11 -4.59 2.52 -0.81
C LEU A 11 -4.21 2.66 -2.28
N LEU A 12 -3.19 3.45 -2.65
CA LEU A 12 -2.87 3.57 -4.07
C LEU A 12 -2.21 2.27 -4.58
N PRO A 13 -2.68 1.69 -5.71
CA PRO A 13 -2.28 0.35 -6.15
C PRO A 13 -0.78 0.15 -6.36
N ALA A 14 -0.02 1.20 -6.68
CA ALA A 14 1.44 1.17 -6.69
C ALA A 14 2.04 2.57 -6.91
N PRO A 15 2.02 3.49 -5.93
CA PRO A 15 2.76 4.73 -6.12
C PRO A 15 4.25 4.42 -6.04
N SER A 16 4.96 4.54 -7.16
CA SER A 16 6.42 4.58 -7.13
C SER A 16 6.89 5.77 -6.31
N ASP A 17 8.08 5.69 -5.72
CA ASP A 17 8.66 6.81 -4.97
C ASP A 17 8.72 8.11 -5.81
N ARG A 18 8.89 7.97 -7.13
CA ARG A 18 8.83 9.10 -8.06
C ARG A 18 7.47 9.76 -8.06
N ASN A 19 6.39 8.97 -8.09
CA ASN A 19 5.03 9.48 -8.07
C ASN A 19 4.68 10.10 -6.72
N VAL A 20 5.04 9.44 -5.61
CA VAL A 20 4.87 9.99 -4.25
C VAL A 20 5.53 11.36 -4.14
N ARG A 21 6.79 11.49 -4.58
CA ARG A 21 7.48 12.78 -4.59
C ARG A 21 6.79 13.81 -5.47
N ARG A 22 6.37 13.43 -6.67
CA ARG A 22 5.70 14.33 -7.62
C ARG A 22 4.40 14.87 -7.05
N TRP A 23 3.54 14.01 -6.51
CA TRP A 23 2.22 14.42 -6.02
C TRP A 23 2.29 15.26 -4.76
N ASN A 24 3.29 14.99 -3.91
CA ASN A 24 3.50 15.75 -2.68
C ASN A 24 4.40 16.98 -2.84
N ALA A 25 4.92 17.24 -4.05
CA ALA A 25 5.95 18.25 -4.30
C ALA A 25 7.16 18.12 -3.35
N TRP A 26 7.60 16.88 -3.10
CA TRP A 26 8.72 16.60 -2.19
C TRP A 26 10.05 16.51 -2.91
N THR A 27 11.08 17.04 -2.26
CA THR A 27 12.47 16.76 -2.62
C THR A 27 12.82 15.31 -2.26
N PRO A 28 13.88 14.72 -2.88
CA PRO A 28 14.37 13.40 -2.49
C PRO A 28 14.73 13.31 -0.99
N ALA A 29 15.38 14.35 -0.44
CA ALA A 29 15.74 14.39 0.97
C ALA A 29 14.52 14.36 1.89
N ARG A 30 13.46 15.12 1.56
CA ARG A 30 12.21 15.12 2.31
C ARG A 30 11.52 13.76 2.27
N HIS A 31 11.50 13.11 1.10
CA HIS A 31 10.95 11.76 0.95
C HIS A 31 11.72 10.75 1.80
N LYS A 32 13.06 10.80 1.79
CA LYS A 32 13.90 9.93 2.62
C LYS A 32 13.66 10.15 4.12
N ALA A 33 13.53 11.40 4.57
CA ALA A 33 13.23 11.70 5.96
C ALA A 33 11.84 11.17 6.39
N ALA A 34 10.83 11.34 5.54
CA ALA A 34 9.50 10.79 5.81
C ALA A 34 9.50 9.25 5.82
N ALA A 35 10.21 8.61 4.89
CA ALA A 35 10.40 7.17 4.86
C ALA A 35 11.02 6.66 6.17
N ALA A 36 12.11 7.28 6.62
CA ALA A 36 12.79 6.92 7.86
C ALA A 36 11.88 7.06 9.09
N ASP A 37 11.06 8.12 9.17
CA ASP A 37 10.10 8.30 10.26
C ASP A 37 9.02 7.22 10.26
N LEU A 38 8.52 6.82 9.10
CA LEU A 38 7.53 5.74 8.99
C LEU A 38 8.11 4.37 9.40
N VAL A 39 9.35 4.08 8.98
CA VAL A 39 10.07 2.85 9.35
C VAL A 39 10.37 2.83 10.85
N ALA A 40 10.86 3.93 11.42
CA ALA A 40 11.16 4.05 12.84
C ALA A 40 9.92 3.85 13.72
N ARG A 41 8.73 4.21 13.22
CA ARG A 41 7.44 3.97 13.88
C ARG A 41 6.86 2.57 13.64
N GLY A 42 7.54 1.72 12.87
CA GLY A 42 7.07 0.38 12.51
C GLY A 42 5.81 0.37 11.63
N LEU A 43 5.47 1.49 10.98
CA LEU A 43 4.28 1.60 10.14
C LEU A 43 4.48 1.01 8.74
N VAL A 44 5.74 0.92 8.32
CA VAL A 44 6.18 0.38 7.03
C VAL A 44 7.49 -0.38 7.22
N VAL A 45 7.81 -1.23 6.26
CA VAL A 45 9.11 -1.90 6.15
C VAL A 45 9.82 -1.49 4.87
N GLU A 46 11.15 -1.40 4.93
CA GLU A 46 11.99 -1.34 3.73
C GLU A 46 12.22 -2.76 3.21
N ASP A 47 11.87 -2.99 1.94
CA ASP A 47 11.94 -4.31 1.32
C ASP A 47 12.11 -4.19 -0.21
N ARG A 48 12.43 -5.29 -0.89
CA ARG A 48 12.50 -5.37 -2.35
C ARG A 48 11.53 -6.43 -2.87
N ARG A 49 10.32 -5.99 -3.21
CA ARG A 49 9.28 -6.87 -3.75
C ARG A 49 9.23 -6.83 -5.27
N ALA A 50 9.15 -8.01 -5.88
CA ALA A 50 9.20 -8.15 -7.33
C ALA A 50 8.07 -7.36 -8.01
N ARG A 51 8.42 -6.61 -9.07
CA ARG A 51 7.50 -5.77 -9.87
C ARG A 51 6.78 -4.64 -9.10
N ALA A 52 7.18 -4.31 -7.88
CA ALA A 52 6.54 -3.26 -7.08
C ALA A 52 6.97 -1.82 -7.43
N GLY A 53 8.21 -1.62 -7.88
CA GLY A 53 8.70 -0.29 -8.30
C GLY A 53 8.84 0.74 -7.17
N ARG A 54 8.89 0.29 -5.90
CA ARG A 54 9.08 1.09 -4.68
C ARG A 54 9.83 0.28 -3.62
N THR A 55 10.28 0.96 -2.55
CA THR A 55 11.06 0.33 -1.47
C THR A 55 10.33 0.25 -0.13
N LEU A 56 9.23 0.98 0.06
CA LEU A 56 8.43 0.94 1.29
C LEU A 56 7.15 0.12 1.09
N PHE A 57 6.85 -0.72 2.07
CA PHE A 57 5.69 -1.60 2.06
C PHE A 57 5.00 -1.63 3.41
N LEU A 58 3.70 -1.92 3.41
CA LEU A 58 3.02 -2.28 4.66
C LEU A 58 3.63 -3.58 5.21
N PRO A 59 3.77 -3.72 6.54
CA PRO A 59 4.16 -4.98 7.15
C PRO A 59 3.21 -6.09 6.71
N GLY A 60 3.75 -7.28 6.46
CA GLY A 60 2.96 -8.45 6.07
C GLY A 60 3.19 -8.95 4.64
N PRO A 61 2.41 -9.99 4.25
CA PRO A 61 2.71 -10.80 3.09
C PRO A 61 2.49 -10.07 1.76
N TRP A 62 3.16 -10.58 0.74
CA TRP A 62 3.12 -10.09 -0.62
C TRP A 62 2.51 -11.13 -1.55
N ALA A 63 1.45 -10.76 -2.26
CA ALA A 63 0.88 -11.60 -3.30
C ALA A 63 1.57 -11.31 -4.64
N HIS A 64 2.17 -12.33 -5.22
CA HIS A 64 2.71 -12.31 -6.57
C HIS A 64 1.59 -12.21 -7.62
N ALA A 65 1.94 -11.95 -8.87
CA ALA A 65 0.95 -11.91 -9.95
C ALA A 65 1.59 -12.24 -11.29
N LYS A 66 0.83 -12.86 -12.18
CA LYS A 66 1.18 -13.00 -13.60
C LYS A 66 0.70 -11.78 -14.38
N LYS A 67 1.37 -11.45 -15.48
CA LYS A 67 0.91 -10.37 -16.36
C LYS A 67 -0.47 -10.72 -16.94
N PRO A 68 -1.38 -9.74 -17.12
CA PRO A 68 -1.20 -8.30 -16.93
C PRO A 68 -1.42 -7.81 -15.48
N LEU A 69 -1.75 -8.69 -14.54
CA LEU A 69 -2.12 -8.29 -13.17
C LEU A 69 -0.91 -7.73 -12.38
N PRO A 70 -1.14 -6.71 -11.54
CA PRO A 70 -0.13 -6.22 -10.60
C PRO A 70 -0.09 -7.07 -9.33
N PRO A 71 1.10 -7.37 -8.78
CA PRO A 71 1.23 -7.92 -7.43
C PRO A 71 0.88 -6.86 -6.38
N THR A 72 0.46 -7.28 -5.18
CA THR A 72 -0.04 -6.37 -4.14
C THR A 72 0.26 -6.87 -2.72
N GLU A 73 0.25 -5.98 -1.73
CA GLU A 73 0.19 -6.39 -0.33
C GLU A 73 -1.13 -7.10 -0.05
N THR A 74 -1.07 -8.30 0.52
CA THR A 74 -2.25 -9.16 0.77
C THR A 74 -3.32 -8.45 1.59
N TRP A 75 -2.92 -7.68 2.61
CA TRP A 75 -3.84 -6.88 3.43
C TRP A 75 -4.68 -5.88 2.62
N LYS A 76 -4.13 -5.33 1.52
CA LYS A 76 -4.86 -4.40 0.66
C LYS A 76 -5.85 -5.11 -0.25
N ALA A 77 -5.67 -6.39 -0.52
CA ALA A 77 -6.42 -7.12 -1.54
C ALA A 77 -7.95 -6.92 -1.43
N PRO A 78 -8.60 -7.14 -0.27
CA PRO A 78 -10.05 -6.91 -0.15
C PRO A 78 -10.46 -5.44 -0.33
N LEU A 79 -9.58 -4.48 0.01
CA LEU A 79 -9.86 -3.04 -0.10
C LEU A 79 -9.78 -2.53 -1.54
N ILE A 80 -8.97 -3.16 -2.39
CA ILE A 80 -8.72 -2.72 -3.77
C ILE A 80 -9.33 -3.66 -4.82
N GLY A 81 -10.20 -4.58 -4.39
CA GLY A 81 -10.85 -5.55 -5.27
C GLY A 81 -9.93 -6.62 -5.84
N ALA A 82 -8.75 -6.86 -5.25
CA ALA A 82 -7.87 -7.94 -5.70
C ALA A 82 -8.33 -9.29 -5.12
N ARG A 83 -8.52 -10.28 -6.00
CA ARG A 83 -8.81 -11.66 -5.59
C ARG A 83 -7.52 -12.44 -5.49
N LEU A 84 -7.28 -13.03 -4.33
CA LEU A 84 -6.12 -13.90 -4.10
C LEU A 84 -6.44 -15.37 -4.41
N SER A 85 -5.42 -16.14 -4.74
CA SER A 85 -5.46 -17.60 -4.79
C SER A 85 -5.81 -18.19 -3.42
N ALA A 86 -6.19 -19.47 -3.38
CA ALA A 86 -6.59 -20.13 -2.13
C ALA A 86 -5.50 -20.11 -1.05
N ASP A 87 -4.23 -20.12 -1.45
CA ASP A 87 -3.07 -20.02 -0.55
C ASP A 87 -2.66 -18.57 -0.23
N GLY A 88 -3.35 -17.57 -0.80
CA GLY A 88 -3.12 -16.15 -0.55
C GLY A 88 -1.89 -15.55 -1.26
N ASN A 89 -1.13 -16.33 -2.02
CA ASN A 89 0.18 -15.93 -2.54
C ASN A 89 0.17 -15.36 -3.95
N GLU A 90 -0.92 -15.51 -4.71
CA GLU A 90 -1.04 -15.00 -6.08
C GLU A 90 -2.33 -14.19 -6.26
N VAL A 91 -2.23 -13.03 -6.91
CA VAL A 91 -3.39 -12.28 -7.39
C VAL A 91 -3.91 -12.96 -8.64
N SER A 92 -5.15 -13.46 -8.57
CA SER A 92 -5.82 -14.19 -9.65
C SER A 92 -6.73 -13.29 -10.50
N ALA A 93 -7.27 -12.22 -9.92
CA ALA A 93 -8.13 -11.26 -10.62
C ALA A 93 -8.20 -9.92 -9.90
N PHE A 94 -8.70 -8.90 -10.60
CA PHE A 94 -9.19 -7.65 -10.01
C PHE A 94 -10.65 -7.48 -10.37
N GLU A 95 -11.48 -7.32 -9.36
CA GLU A 95 -12.87 -6.94 -9.47
C GLU A 95 -12.99 -5.41 -9.47
N LEU A 96 -14.20 -4.91 -9.74
CA LEU A 96 -14.49 -3.49 -9.56
C LEU A 96 -14.24 -3.09 -8.11
N LEU A 97 -13.73 -1.89 -7.90
CA LEU A 97 -13.52 -1.36 -6.55
C LEU A 97 -14.84 -1.43 -5.77
N PRO A 98 -14.84 -1.93 -4.53
CA PRO A 98 -16.06 -2.08 -3.75
C PRO A 98 -16.63 -0.73 -3.27
N GLY A 99 -15.98 0.38 -3.59
CA GLY A 99 -16.41 1.74 -3.27
C GLY A 99 -15.50 2.80 -3.92
N THR A 100 -15.78 4.06 -3.61
CA THR A 100 -14.94 5.19 -4.04
C THR A 100 -13.63 5.25 -3.25
N LEU A 101 -12.57 5.85 -3.81
CA LEU A 101 -11.29 5.97 -3.11
C LEU A 101 -11.41 6.57 -1.70
N PRO A 102 -12.19 7.65 -1.45
CA PRO A 102 -12.38 8.18 -0.10
C PRO A 102 -13.04 7.20 0.88
N GLU A 103 -14.01 6.41 0.43
CA GLU A 103 -14.68 5.40 1.26
C GLU A 103 -13.70 4.29 1.63
N LEU A 104 -12.95 3.79 0.64
CA LEU A 104 -11.93 2.78 0.87
C LEU A 104 -10.85 3.30 1.83
N PHE A 105 -10.48 4.58 1.74
CA PHE A 105 -9.56 5.22 2.68
C PHE A 105 -10.08 5.26 4.10
N THR A 106 -11.36 5.61 4.25
CA THR A 106 -12.04 5.64 5.53
C THR A 106 -12.08 4.24 6.14
N GLU A 107 -12.38 3.23 5.34
CA GLU A 107 -12.43 1.84 5.77
C GLU A 107 -11.05 1.31 6.18
N ALA A 108 -10.02 1.56 5.37
CA ALA A 108 -8.65 1.17 5.70
C ALA A 108 -8.19 1.76 7.05
N TRP A 109 -8.56 3.02 7.32
CA TRP A 109 -8.26 3.67 8.60
C TRP A 109 -9.04 3.07 9.77
N ARG A 110 -10.31 2.73 9.54
CA ARG A 110 -11.16 2.04 10.54
C ARG A 110 -10.54 0.70 10.94
N LEU A 111 -10.09 -0.10 9.97
CA LEU A 111 -9.41 -1.39 10.22
C LEU A 111 -8.14 -1.22 11.04
N VAL A 112 -7.26 -0.29 10.65
CA VAL A 112 -6.01 -0.02 11.39
C VAL A 112 -6.30 0.42 12.82
N ARG A 113 -7.28 1.30 13.04
CA ARG A 113 -7.70 1.73 14.38
C ARG A 113 -8.35 0.63 15.20
N GLY A 114 -8.95 -0.37 14.54
CA GLY A 114 -9.53 -1.56 15.13
C GLY A 114 -8.54 -2.73 15.30
N ALA A 115 -7.23 -2.48 15.21
CA ALA A 115 -6.16 -3.49 15.29
C ALA A 115 -6.24 -4.60 14.22
N GLN A 116 -6.93 -4.33 13.11
CA GLN A 116 -7.03 -5.18 11.92
C GLN A 116 -6.14 -4.62 10.80
N GLY A 117 -5.07 -3.91 11.17
CA GLY A 117 -4.11 -3.33 10.25
C GLY A 117 -3.16 -4.37 9.65
N PRO A 118 -2.25 -3.95 8.77
CA PRO A 118 -1.22 -4.81 8.23
C PRO A 118 -0.28 -5.28 9.35
N THR A 119 -0.04 -6.58 9.40
CA THR A 119 0.86 -7.23 10.36
C THR A 119 1.80 -8.17 9.63
N ALA A 120 3.05 -8.23 10.09
CA ALA A 120 4.05 -9.18 9.60
C ALA A 120 3.66 -10.63 9.91
#